data_AF-A0A0A9FE61-F1
#
_entry.id   AF-A0A0A9FE61-F1
#
_cell.length_a   1.000
_cell.length_b   1.000
_cell.length_c   1.000
_cell.angle_alpha   90.00
_cell.angle_beta   90.00
_cell.angle_gamma   90.00
#
_symmetry.space_group_name_H-M   'P 1'
#
loop_
_entity.id
_entity.type
_entity.pdbx_description
1 polymer ?
#
loop_
_entity_poly.entity_id
_entity_poly.type
_entity_poly.pdbx_seq_one_letter_code
_entity_poly.pdbx_strand_id
1 'polypeptide(L)'
;MGYVAFGDATRDIITTNLGAGWLSAAVQLGLCINLFFTMPVMMNPVYEVAERLLHGKRYCWWLRWLLVIAVGLSAMYVPNFTDFLALVGSSVCVVLGFVLPASFHLKVFGGEMGWPGVLSDVLLIVLGLSLAVFGTYTSLLQVFHSSST
;
A
#
# COMPACT_ATOMS: atom_id res chain seq x y z
N MET A 1 4.92 -21.75 -4.81
CA MET A 1 5.00 -22.23 -6.20
C MET A 1 6.01 -21.48 -7.05
N GLY A 2 6.01 -20.13 -7.11
CA GLY A 2 6.99 -19.36 -7.91
C GLY A 2 8.46 -19.52 -7.49
N TYR A 3 8.77 -19.38 -6.20
CA TYR A 3 10.15 -19.59 -5.67
C TYR A 3 10.67 -21.01 -5.92
N VAL A 4 9.77 -22.01 -5.85
CA VAL A 4 10.09 -23.42 -6.12
C VAL A 4 10.40 -23.65 -7.62
N ALA A 5 9.84 -22.82 -8.51
CA ALA A 5 10.02 -22.95 -9.96
C ALA A 5 11.20 -22.14 -10.52
N PHE A 6 11.57 -21.00 -9.92
CA PHE A 6 12.60 -20.08 -10.45
C PHE A 6 13.82 -19.88 -9.53
N GLY A 7 13.80 -20.37 -8.29
CA GLY A 7 14.93 -20.26 -7.36
C GLY A 7 15.39 -18.82 -7.14
N ASP A 8 16.71 -18.63 -6.95
CA ASP A 8 17.36 -17.32 -6.74
C ASP A 8 17.28 -16.35 -7.94
N ALA A 9 16.78 -16.78 -9.10
CA ALA A 9 16.62 -15.94 -10.29
C ALA A 9 15.28 -15.17 -10.32
N THR A 10 14.46 -15.24 -9.26
CA THR A 10 13.14 -14.61 -9.19
C THR A 10 13.26 -13.08 -9.17
N ARG A 11 13.12 -12.44 -10.34
CA ARG A 11 12.92 -10.98 -10.45
C ARG A 11 11.68 -10.51 -9.69
N ASP A 12 11.72 -9.29 -9.15
CA ASP A 12 10.67 -8.64 -8.36
C ASP A 12 9.26 -8.72 -8.97
N ILE A 13 9.17 -8.69 -10.31
CA ILE A 13 7.92 -8.92 -11.03
C ILE A 13 7.88 -10.36 -11.53
N ILE A 14 6.99 -11.17 -10.96
CA ILE A 14 6.81 -12.60 -11.28
C ILE A 14 6.61 -12.83 -12.79
N THR A 15 5.93 -11.92 -13.50
CA THR A 15 5.71 -12.01 -14.96
C THR A 15 6.99 -11.88 -15.79
N THR A 16 8.00 -11.19 -15.27
CA THR A 16 9.31 -11.05 -15.96
C THR A 16 10.21 -12.27 -15.82
N ASN A 17 9.88 -13.22 -14.92
CA ASN A 17 10.58 -14.50 -14.78
C ASN A 17 10.15 -15.56 -15.80
N LEU A 18 8.98 -15.42 -16.41
CA LEU A 18 8.39 -16.43 -17.29
C LEU A 18 9.11 -16.61 -18.65
N GLY A 19 10.25 -15.94 -18.86
CA GLY A 19 10.99 -15.95 -20.13
C GLY A 19 10.29 -15.14 -21.22
N ALA A 20 11.05 -14.75 -22.24
CA ALA A 20 10.52 -14.04 -23.41
C ALA A 20 9.69 -15.01 -24.29
N GLY A 21 8.43 -15.21 -23.92
CA GLY A 21 7.48 -16.05 -24.64
C GLY A 21 6.15 -15.35 -24.88
N TRP A 22 5.42 -15.79 -25.90
CA TRP A 22 4.10 -15.26 -26.26
C TRP A 22 3.09 -15.32 -25.10
N LEU A 23 3.20 -16.35 -24.24
CA LEU A 23 2.34 -16.51 -23.07
C LEU A 23 2.62 -15.44 -22.00
N SER A 24 3.90 -15.09 -21.77
CA SER A 24 4.28 -14.03 -20.84
C SER A 24 3.75 -12.67 -21.31
N ALA A 25 3.87 -12.39 -22.62
CA ALA A 25 3.29 -11.18 -23.22
C ALA A 25 1.77 -11.12 -23.08
N ALA A 26 1.06 -12.23 -23.30
CA ALA A 26 -0.39 -12.31 -23.13
C ALA A 26 -0.84 -12.08 -21.67
N VAL A 27 -0.12 -12.67 -20.70
CA VAL A 27 -0.39 -12.46 -19.27
C VAL A 27 -0.09 -11.02 -18.87
N GLN A 28 1.03 -10.45 -19.32
CA GLN A 28 1.39 -9.07 -19.05
C GLN A 28 0.37 -8.09 -19.64
N LEU A 29 -0.10 -8.31 -20.87
CA LEU A 29 -1.19 -7.53 -21.45
C LEU A 29 -2.49 -7.67 -20.66
N GLY A 30 -2.84 -8.89 -20.24
CA GLY A 30 -3.99 -9.13 -19.38
C GLY A 30 -3.91 -8.38 -18.05
N LEU A 31 -2.74 -8.38 -17.41
CA LEU A 31 -2.48 -7.62 -16.19
C LEU A 31 -2.55 -6.10 -16.42
N CYS A 32 -1.99 -5.59 -17.52
CA CYS A 32 -2.08 -4.17 -17.88
C CYS A 32 -3.53 -3.73 -18.11
N ILE A 33 -4.32 -4.53 -18.85
CA ILE A 33 -5.74 -4.25 -19.09
C ILE A 33 -6.50 -4.29 -17.77
N ASN A 34 -6.26 -5.29 -16.92
CA ASN A 34 -6.88 -5.37 -15.60
C ASN A 34 -6.56 -4.13 -14.75
N LEU A 35 -5.29 -3.72 -14.70
CA LEU A 35 -4.87 -2.57 -13.91
C LEU A 35 -5.48 -1.27 -14.45
N PHE A 36 -5.60 -1.13 -15.77
CA PHE A 36 -6.26 0.00 -16.41
C PHE A 36 -7.73 0.15 -15.99
N PHE A 37 -8.45 -0.96 -15.79
CA PHE A 37 -9.83 -0.92 -15.29
C PHE A 37 -9.92 -0.79 -13.77
N THR A 38 -9.03 -1.44 -13.03
CA THR A 38 -9.01 -1.40 -11.57
C THR A 38 -8.65 -0.02 -11.03
N MET A 39 -7.72 0.70 -11.68
CA MET A 39 -7.27 2.02 -11.25
C MET A 39 -8.41 3.07 -11.16
N PRO A 40 -9.26 3.29 -12.19
CA PRO A 40 -10.42 4.18 -12.09
C PRO A 40 -11.42 3.77 -11.01
N VAL A 41 -11.67 2.46 -10.88
CA VAL A 41 -12.65 1.92 -9.91
C VAL A 41 -12.18 2.15 -8.48
N MET A 42 -10.91 1.86 -8.17
CA MET A 42 -10.32 2.10 -6.85
C MET A 42 -10.12 3.59 -6.55
N MET A 43 -9.94 4.43 -7.57
CA MET A 43 -9.74 5.87 -7.34
C MET A 43 -11.03 6.58 -6.90
N ASN A 44 -12.22 6.06 -7.24
CA ASN A 44 -13.50 6.65 -6.85
C ASN A 44 -13.67 6.82 -5.32
N PRO A 45 -13.48 5.77 -4.48
CA PRO A 45 -13.52 5.95 -3.03
C PRO A 45 -12.36 6.80 -2.49
N VAL A 46 -11.18 6.78 -3.13
CA VAL A 46 -10.05 7.63 -2.73
C VAL A 46 -10.38 9.11 -2.91
N TYR A 47 -11.00 9.48 -4.04
CA TYR A 47 -11.48 10.85 -4.26
C TYR A 47 -12.52 11.23 -3.21
N GLU A 48 -13.49 10.37 -2.96
CA GLU A 48 -14.53 10.64 -1.97
C GLU A 48 -13.96 10.87 -0.56
N VAL A 49 -13.00 10.03 -0.13
CA VAL A 49 -12.32 10.19 1.16
C VAL A 49 -11.49 11.47 1.20
N ALA A 50 -10.69 11.75 0.16
CA ALA A 50 -9.85 12.95 0.10
C ALA A 50 -10.69 14.25 0.06
N GLU A 51 -11.82 14.27 -0.64
CA GLU A 51 -12.77 15.38 -0.63
C GLU A 51 -13.40 15.57 0.76
N ARG A 52 -13.75 14.49 1.45
CA ARG A 52 -14.26 14.53 2.83
C ARG A 52 -13.22 15.08 3.81
N LEU A 53 -11.95 14.73 3.65
CA LEU A 53 -10.86 15.22 4.52
C LEU A 53 -10.52 16.69 4.28
N LEU A 54 -10.48 17.14 3.02
CA LEU A 54 -9.87 18.44 2.68
C LEU A 54 -10.83 19.62 2.76
N HIS A 55 -12.13 19.48 2.45
CA HIS A 55 -13.20 20.43 2.78
C HIS A 55 -14.51 19.94 2.13
N GLY A 56 -15.45 19.49 2.97
CA GLY A 56 -16.67 18.79 2.58
C GLY A 56 -17.44 19.36 1.37
N LYS A 57 -17.38 18.62 0.26
CA LYS A 57 -18.23 18.73 -0.94
C LYS A 57 -17.89 19.81 -1.99
N ARG A 58 -16.62 20.22 -2.17
CA ARG A 58 -16.23 20.92 -3.41
C ARG A 58 -15.41 20.02 -4.33
N TYR A 59 -15.97 19.74 -5.52
CA TYR A 59 -15.30 19.04 -6.62
C TYR A 59 -14.05 19.81 -7.04
N CYS A 60 -12.89 19.40 -6.53
CA CYS A 60 -11.62 20.02 -6.87
C CYS A 60 -10.96 19.21 -7.99
N TRP A 61 -11.05 19.69 -9.23
CA TRP A 61 -10.33 19.11 -10.37
C TRP A 61 -8.82 18.96 -10.11
N TRP A 62 -8.26 19.83 -9.28
CA TRP A 62 -6.88 19.78 -8.81
C TRP A 62 -6.51 18.51 -8.04
N LEU A 63 -7.46 17.92 -7.32
CA LEU A 63 -7.23 16.68 -6.56
C LEU A 63 -6.98 15.48 -7.50
N ARG A 64 -7.63 15.50 -8.68
CA ARG A 64 -7.42 14.53 -9.75
C ARG A 64 -5.99 14.59 -10.27
N TRP A 65 -5.52 15.78 -10.57
CA TRP A 65 -4.14 16.00 -11.00
C TRP A 65 -3.13 15.67 -9.91
N LEU A 66 -3.41 16.04 -8.65
CA LEU A 66 -2.54 15.75 -7.51
C LEU A 66 -2.38 14.24 -7.30
N LEU A 67 -3.47 13.46 -7.38
CA LEU A 67 -3.42 11.99 -7.25
C LEU A 67 -2.66 11.34 -8.41
N VAL A 68 -2.85 11.81 -9.65
CA VAL A 68 -2.09 11.32 -10.80
C VAL A 68 -0.61 11.65 -10.66
N ILE A 69 -0.28 12.88 -10.23
CA ILE A 69 1.11 13.29 -9.95
C ILE A 69 1.70 12.48 -8.80
N ALA A 70 0.94 12.20 -7.75
CA ALA A 70 1.42 11.40 -6.62
C ALA A 70 1.75 9.96 -7.03
N VAL A 71 0.88 9.32 -7.81
CA VAL A 71 1.15 7.98 -8.37
C VAL A 71 2.35 8.02 -9.32
N GLY A 72 2.44 9.03 -10.19
CA GLY A 72 3.58 9.23 -11.09
C GLY A 72 4.90 9.43 -10.35
N LEU A 73 4.91 10.28 -9.31
CA LEU A 73 6.07 10.51 -8.46
C LEU A 73 6.49 9.24 -7.71
N SER A 74 5.53 8.47 -7.18
CA SER A 74 5.84 7.19 -6.54
C SER A 74 6.48 6.19 -7.49
N ALA A 75 6.04 6.16 -8.75
CA ALA A 75 6.63 5.31 -9.79
C ALA A 75 8.03 5.78 -10.23
N MET A 76 8.32 7.08 -10.15
CA MET A 76 9.65 7.62 -10.47
C MET A 76 10.65 7.48 -9.32
N TYR A 77 10.20 7.55 -8.07
CA TYR A 77 11.08 7.52 -6.90
C TYR A 77 11.54 6.12 -6.50
N VAL A 78 10.80 5.07 -6.86
CA VAL A 78 11.13 3.70 -6.44
C VAL A 78 11.48 2.84 -7.67
N PRO A 79 12.78 2.58 -7.93
CA PRO A 79 13.21 1.74 -9.04
C PRO A 79 12.83 0.25 -8.87
N ASN A 80 12.57 -0.21 -7.64
CA ASN A 80 12.20 -1.59 -7.32
C ASN A 80 10.76 -1.70 -6.79
N PHE A 81 9.87 -2.35 -7.55
CA PHE A 81 8.46 -2.53 -7.16
C PHE A 81 8.28 -3.24 -5.81
N THR A 82 9.19 -4.15 -5.44
CA THR A 82 9.14 -4.88 -4.17
C THR A 82 9.35 -3.94 -2.97
N ASP A 83 10.32 -3.02 -3.06
CA ASP A 83 10.60 -2.06 -1.98
C ASP A 83 9.42 -1.09 -1.81
N PHE A 84 8.80 -0.66 -2.91
CA PHE A 84 7.58 0.15 -2.87
C PHE A 84 6.43 -0.61 -2.20
N LEU A 85 6.20 -1.86 -2.58
CA LEU A 85 5.15 -2.69 -2.00
C LEU A 85 5.39 -2.96 -0.51
N ALA A 86 6.65 -3.17 -0.10
CA ALA A 86 7.03 -3.33 1.29
C ALA A 86 6.81 -2.04 2.11
N LEU A 87 7.16 -0.87 1.56
CA LEU A 87 6.93 0.43 2.18
C LEU A 87 5.42 0.70 2.34
N VAL A 88 4.63 0.54 1.28
CA VAL A 88 3.18 0.76 1.30
C VAL A 88 2.48 -0.27 2.20
N GLY A 89 2.89 -1.53 2.16
CA GLY A 89 2.34 -2.60 2.99
C GLY A 89 2.63 -2.39 4.48
N SER A 90 3.88 -2.10 4.83
CA SER A 90 4.25 -1.89 6.24
C SER A 90 3.65 -0.62 6.84
N SER A 91 3.44 0.43 6.04
CA SER A 91 2.82 1.68 6.51
C SER A 91 1.30 1.64 6.44
N VAL A 92 0.74 1.67 5.23
CA VAL A 92 -0.70 1.86 4.98
C VAL A 92 -1.51 0.65 5.44
N CYS A 93 -1.05 -0.58 5.16
CA CYS A 93 -1.80 -1.79 5.56
C CYS A 93 -1.83 -1.94 7.08
N VAL A 94 -0.74 -1.64 7.78
CA VAL A 94 -0.69 -1.74 9.26
C VAL A 94 -1.58 -0.68 9.91
N VAL A 95 -1.57 0.56 9.39
CA VAL A 95 -2.46 1.62 9.88
C VAL A 95 -3.92 1.25 9.63
N LEU A 96 -4.28 0.80 8.44
CA LEU A 96 -5.66 0.44 8.11
C LEU A 96 -6.12 -0.87 8.78
N GLY A 97 -5.22 -1.84 8.97
CA GLY A 97 -5.53 -3.17 9.48
C GLY A 97 -5.53 -3.27 11.00
N PHE A 98 -4.71 -2.48 11.69
CA PHE A 98 -4.62 -2.52 13.15
C PHE A 98 -5.12 -1.23 13.81
N VAL A 99 -4.71 -0.06 13.31
CA VAL A 99 -5.02 1.23 13.96
C VAL A 99 -6.46 1.66 13.70
N LEU A 100 -6.93 1.55 12.46
CA LEU A 100 -8.29 1.95 12.08
C LEU A 100 -9.40 1.15 12.81
N PRO A 101 -9.40 -0.20 12.83
CA PRO A 101 -10.42 -0.96 13.55
C PRO A 101 -10.37 -0.73 15.06
N ALA A 102 -9.18 -0.65 15.67
CA ALA A 102 -9.03 -0.33 17.09
C ALA A 102 -9.57 1.08 17.42
N SER A 103 -9.31 2.06 16.54
CA SER A 103 -9.81 3.43 16.73
C SER A 103 -11.34 3.52 16.66
N PHE A 104 -11.98 2.78 15.75
CA PHE A 104 -13.44 2.74 15.67
C PHE A 104 -14.06 1.98 16.83
N HIS A 105 -13.45 0.88 17.25
CA HIS A 105 -13.89 0.11 18.41
C HIS A 105 -13.88 0.97 19.68
N LEU A 106 -12.78 1.70 19.92
CA LEU A 106 -12.63 2.58 21.08
C LEU A 106 -13.57 3.81 21.02
N LYS A 107 -13.84 4.34 19.82
CA LYS A 107 -14.74 5.50 19.66
C LYS A 107 -16.23 5.15 19.79
N VAL A 108 -16.63 3.94 19.40
CA VAL A 108 -18.02 3.47 19.48
C VAL A 108 -18.34 2.85 20.84
N PHE A 109 -17.45 2.03 21.39
CA PHE A 109 -17.68 1.28 22.64
C PHE A 109 -16.93 1.84 23.86
N GLY A 110 -16.13 2.90 23.70
CA GLY A 110 -15.24 3.40 24.77
C GLY A 110 -15.93 3.87 26.05
N GLY A 111 -17.23 4.19 25.99
CA GLY A 111 -18.03 4.56 27.17
C GLY A 111 -18.54 3.38 27.99
N GLU A 112 -18.60 2.18 27.40
CA GLU A 112 -19.19 0.97 28.02
C GLU A 112 -18.15 -0.16 28.22
N MET A 113 -16.91 0.03 27.77
CA MET A 113 -15.86 -0.98 27.85
C MET A 113 -15.12 -0.99 29.18
N GLY A 114 -14.93 -2.18 29.73
CA GLY A 114 -14.02 -2.40 30.85
C GLY A 114 -12.56 -2.17 30.47
N TRP A 115 -11.74 -1.83 31.47
CA TRP A 115 -10.28 -1.66 31.37
C TRP A 115 -9.52 -2.68 30.49
N PRO A 116 -9.83 -4.00 30.49
CA PRO A 116 -9.12 -4.94 29.62
C PRO A 116 -9.36 -4.72 28.12
N GLY A 117 -10.55 -4.27 27.70
CA GLY A 117 -10.85 -4.00 26.29
C GLY A 117 -10.11 -2.77 25.77
N VAL A 118 -10.07 -1.71 26.58
CA VAL A 118 -9.27 -0.51 26.29
C VAL A 118 -7.78 -0.84 26.22
N LEU A 119 -7.29 -1.70 27.12
CA LEU A 119 -5.88 -2.13 27.10
C LEU A 119 -5.54 -2.92 25.82
N SER A 120 -6.40 -3.81 25.36
CA SER A 120 -6.16 -4.56 24.11
C SER A 120 -6.12 -3.66 22.89
N ASP A 121 -7.00 -2.66 22.79
CA ASP A 121 -7.03 -1.72 21.67
C ASP A 121 -5.79 -0.81 21.67
N VAL A 122 -5.40 -0.31 22.84
CA VAL A 122 -4.18 0.49 22.99
C VAL A 122 -2.94 -0.34 22.65
N LEU A 123 -2.88 -1.61 23.07
CA LEU A 123 -1.79 -2.51 22.70
C LEU A 123 -1.73 -2.69 21.18
N LEU A 124 -2.84 -2.96 20.50
CA LEU A 124 -2.89 -3.11 19.04
C LEU A 124 -2.44 -1.85 18.30
N ILE A 125 -2.80 -0.66 18.80
CA ILE A 125 -2.34 0.61 18.22
C ILE A 125 -0.82 0.77 18.38
N VAL A 126 -0.28 0.51 19.58
CA VAL A 126 1.16 0.62 19.85
C VAL A 126 1.97 -0.39 19.04
N LEU A 127 1.50 -1.65 18.96
CA LEU A 127 2.14 -2.71 18.19
C LEU A 127 2.07 -2.43 16.68
N GLY A 128 0.93 -1.94 16.19
CA GLY A 128 0.79 -1.49 14.81
C GLY A 128 1.75 -0.34 14.48
N LEU A 129 1.86 0.67 15.36
CA LEU A 129 2.75 1.80 15.13
C LEU A 129 4.22 1.39 15.14
N SER A 130 4.63 0.51 16.05
CA SER A 130 6.02 0.03 16.12
C SER A 130 6.41 -0.78 14.88
N LEU A 131 5.51 -1.65 14.39
CA LEU A 131 5.70 -2.39 13.14
C LEU A 131 5.74 -1.47 11.91
N ALA A 132 4.87 -0.46 11.85
CA ALA A 132 4.85 0.50 10.76
C ALA A 132 6.13 1.32 10.70
N VAL A 133 6.61 1.81 11.85
CA VAL A 133 7.88 2.53 11.96
C VAL A 133 9.03 1.60 11.54
N PHE A 134 9.15 0.42 12.13
CA PHE A 134 10.23 -0.50 11.83
C PHE A 134 10.25 -0.89 10.35
N GLY A 135 9.10 -1.25 9.77
CA GLY A 135 8.99 -1.61 8.35
C GLY A 135 9.27 -0.46 7.38
N THR A 136 8.91 0.77 7.77
CA THR A 136 9.25 1.98 6.99
C THR A 136 10.75 2.23 7.04
N TYR A 137 11.38 2.13 8.22
CA TYR A 137 12.83 2.29 8.38
C TYR A 137 13.61 1.26 7.57
N THR A 138 13.21 -0.01 7.61
CA THR A 138 13.88 -1.07 6.83
C THR A 138 13.74 -0.85 5.33
N SER A 139 12.54 -0.49 4.87
CA SER A 139 12.29 -0.24 3.44
C SER A 139 13.08 0.98 2.94
N LEU A 140 13.16 2.06 3.73
CA LEU A 140 13.97 3.23 3.39
C LEU A 140 15.46 2.89 3.29
N LEU A 141 16.00 2.12 4.24
CA LEU A 141 17.39 1.69 4.20
C LEU A 141 17.71 0.87 2.95
N GLN A 142 16.78 0.00 2.53
CA GLN A 142 16.93 -0.78 1.29
C GLN A 142 16.94 0.14 0.06
N VAL A 143 16.01 1.08 -0.05
CA VAL A 143 15.96 2.04 -1.17
C VAL A 143 17.25 2.87 -1.28
N PHE A 144 17.79 3.34 -0.15
CA PHE A 144 19.05 4.11 -0.14
C PHE A 144 20.27 3.25 -0.50
N HIS A 145 20.35 2.02 -0.01
CA HIS A 145 21.46 1.11 -0.32
C HIS A 145 21.44 0.64 -1.78
N SER A 146 20.25 0.43 -2.35
CA SER A 146 20.07 0.13 -3.78
C SER A 146 20.40 1.32 -4.69
N SER A 147 20.39 2.55 -4.17
CA SER A 147 20.75 3.75 -4.95
C SER A 147 22.27 4.00 -5.03
N SER A 148 23.08 3.31 -4.21
CA SER A 148 24.55 3.50 -4.16
C SER A 148 25.38 2.43 -4.88
N THR A 149 24.73 1.47 -5.56
CA THR A 149 25.39 0.42 -6.37
C THR A 149 24.99 0.58 -7.82
#